data_AF-R4XFA3-F1
#
_entry.id   AF-R4XFA3-F1
#
_cell.length_a   1.000
_cell.length_b   1.000
_cell.length_c   1.000
_cell.angle_alpha   90.00
_cell.angle_beta   90.00
_cell.angle_gamma   90.00
#
_symmetry.space_group_name_H-M   'P 1'
#
loop_
_entity.id
_entity.type
_entity.pdbx_description
1 polymer ?
#
loop_
_entity_poly.entity_id
_entity_poly.type
_entity_poly.pdbx_seq_one_letter_code
_entity_poly.pdbx_strand_id
1 'polypeptide(L)'
;MQFSLSAITAIAAFASSVIAAPVEARSTGVYTITVKNSCSQTIWPGVGQVSSSPGKIDSQSGGFELASGGSRTISVPTDWIAGRIFARTGCSGSGSSFHCAVGDCGAYSCVDNTGISGVTLAEFSYSDMVKTFYNISLISGYNLGMRISSNDATCPAFSCPTGGCSEFQAYKAGSGANPCAACPLAAAYTVEFCPS
;
A
#
# COMPACT_ATOMS: atom_id res chain seq x y z
N MET A 1 10.25 30.59 83.15
CA MET A 1 10.38 29.21 82.65
C MET A 1 9.29 28.96 81.62
N GLN A 2 9.62 28.95 80.32
CA GLN A 2 9.04 28.01 79.34
C GLN A 2 9.88 28.10 78.06
N PHE A 3 10.41 26.96 77.63
CA PHE A 3 11.19 26.74 76.41
C PHE A 3 10.31 26.77 75.15
N SER A 4 10.94 26.90 73.97
CA SER A 4 10.79 25.98 72.82
C SER A 4 10.86 26.72 71.47
N LEU A 5 12.02 26.69 70.79
CA LEU A 5 12.41 25.83 69.64
C LEU A 5 12.07 26.43 68.27
N SER A 6 13.13 26.73 67.51
CA SER A 6 13.14 27.07 66.10
C SER A 6 12.62 25.91 65.23
N ALA A 7 11.72 26.22 64.30
CA ALA A 7 11.28 25.28 63.28
C ALA A 7 12.24 25.31 62.07
N ILE A 8 12.89 24.18 61.79
CA ILE A 8 13.66 23.92 60.57
C ILE A 8 12.67 23.43 59.52
N THR A 9 12.51 24.17 58.42
CA THR A 9 11.68 23.74 57.28
C THR A 9 12.46 22.72 56.45
N ALA A 10 12.00 21.46 56.45
CA ALA A 10 12.53 20.42 55.57
C ALA A 10 11.94 20.57 54.15
N ILE A 11 12.79 20.69 53.14
CA ILE A 11 12.39 20.67 51.73
C ILE A 11 12.28 19.21 51.29
N ALA A 12 11.06 18.73 51.02
CA ALA A 12 10.83 17.42 50.45
C ALA A 12 11.11 17.45 48.94
N ALA A 13 12.10 16.68 48.48
CA ALA A 13 12.35 16.46 47.06
C ALA A 13 11.36 15.42 46.52
N PHE A 14 10.44 15.83 45.65
CA PHE A 14 9.57 14.92 44.93
C PHE A 14 10.33 14.30 43.76
N ALA A 15 10.73 13.04 43.89
CA ALA A 15 11.22 12.26 42.75
C ALA A 15 10.03 11.92 41.85
N SER A 16 9.96 12.55 40.67
CA SER A 16 8.93 12.26 39.68
C SER A 16 9.26 10.95 38.97
N SER A 17 8.61 9.86 39.40
CA SER A 17 8.72 8.56 38.73
C SER A 17 7.92 8.61 37.43
N VAL A 18 8.61 8.73 36.29
CA VAL A 18 8.01 8.54 34.97
C VAL A 18 7.67 7.06 34.83
N ILE A 19 6.41 6.70 35.03
CA ILE A 19 5.92 5.35 34.74
C ILE A 19 5.79 5.26 33.22
N ALA A 20 6.74 4.60 32.55
CA ALA A 20 6.60 4.26 31.14
C ALA A 20 5.40 3.30 31.00
N ALA A 21 4.36 3.73 30.30
CA ALA A 21 3.25 2.85 29.96
C ALA A 21 3.77 1.65 29.14
N PRO A 22 3.24 0.43 29.35
CA PRO A 22 3.58 -0.70 28.50
C PRO A 22 3.21 -0.37 27.05
N VAL A 23 4.20 -0.40 26.15
CA VAL A 23 3.96 -0.40 24.71
C VAL A 23 3.28 -1.73 24.40
N GLU A 24 1.97 -1.71 24.16
CA GLU A 24 1.24 -2.88 23.68
C GLU A 24 1.89 -3.34 22.37
N ALA A 25 2.36 -4.58 22.34
CA ALA A 25 2.91 -5.17 21.13
C ALA A 25 1.80 -5.19 20.07
N ARG A 26 2.01 -4.41 19.00
CA ARG A 26 1.12 -4.36 17.84
C ARG A 26 1.00 -5.79 17.29
N SER A 27 -0.23 -6.33 17.23
CA SER A 27 -0.49 -7.61 16.58
C SER A 27 0.10 -7.57 15.17
N THR A 28 1.05 -8.45 14.87
CA THR A 28 1.67 -8.58 13.54
C THR A 28 0.70 -9.30 12.60
N GLY A 29 -0.45 -8.68 12.35
CA GLY A 29 -1.38 -9.14 11.32
C GLY A 29 -0.85 -8.77 9.94
N VAL A 30 -1.14 -9.61 8.96
CA VAL A 30 -0.93 -9.34 7.53
C VAL A 30 -2.28 -9.35 6.82
N TYR A 31 -2.46 -8.44 5.87
CA TYR A 31 -3.55 -8.52 4.90
C TYR A 31 -3.07 -9.15 3.61
N THR A 32 -3.99 -9.63 2.79
CA THR A 32 -3.65 -10.30 1.52
C THR A 32 -4.28 -9.60 0.33
N ILE A 33 -3.51 -9.54 -0.75
CA ILE A 33 -3.97 -9.04 -2.04
C ILE A 33 -3.61 -10.07 -3.10
N THR A 34 -4.59 -10.50 -3.89
CA THR A 34 -4.37 -11.36 -5.05
C THR A 34 -4.12 -10.49 -6.26
N VAL A 35 -2.96 -10.66 -6.90
CA VAL A 35 -2.63 -10.00 -8.16
C VAL A 35 -2.87 -11.00 -9.29
N LYS A 36 -3.71 -10.63 -10.26
CA LYS A 36 -4.09 -11.46 -11.40
C LYS A 36 -3.69 -10.81 -12.71
N ASN A 37 -3.13 -11.61 -13.61
CA ASN A 37 -2.82 -11.20 -14.97
C ASN A 37 -3.84 -11.80 -15.95
N SER A 38 -4.79 -11.00 -16.41
CA SER A 38 -5.72 -11.39 -17.48
C SER A 38 -5.29 -10.86 -18.86
N CYS A 39 -4.10 -10.25 -18.95
CA CYS A 39 -3.53 -9.81 -20.21
C CYS A 39 -3.03 -11.01 -21.02
N SER A 40 -2.96 -10.88 -22.35
CA SER A 40 -2.42 -11.92 -23.24
C SER A 40 -0.88 -12.06 -23.19
N GLN A 41 -0.20 -11.28 -22.35
CA GLN A 41 1.25 -11.21 -22.24
C GLN A 41 1.69 -11.36 -20.78
N THR A 42 2.94 -11.80 -20.56
CA THR A 42 3.56 -11.76 -19.24
C THR A 42 3.72 -10.32 -18.77
N ILE A 43 3.43 -10.11 -17.49
CA ILE A 43 3.69 -8.84 -16.80
C ILE A 43 4.60 -9.08 -15.60
N TRP A 44 5.24 -8.02 -15.12
CA TRP A 44 6.00 -8.06 -13.88
C TRP A 44 5.39 -7.08 -12.89
N PRO A 45 4.47 -7.50 -12.00
CA PRO A 45 3.91 -6.58 -11.03
C PRO A 45 5.02 -5.94 -10.19
N GLY A 46 4.90 -4.63 -9.98
CA GLY A 46 5.66 -3.86 -9.01
C GLY A 46 4.75 -3.53 -7.85
N VAL A 47 5.24 -3.80 -6.63
CA VAL A 47 4.51 -3.57 -5.39
C VAL A 47 5.42 -2.80 -4.46
N GLY A 48 4.89 -1.81 -3.77
CA GLY A 48 5.65 -1.05 -2.79
C GLY A 48 4.80 0.05 -2.18
N GLN A 49 5.44 1.01 -1.54
CA GLN A 49 4.77 2.17 -0.97
C GLN A 49 5.55 3.43 -1.31
N VAL A 50 4.94 4.58 -1.09
CA VAL A 50 5.69 5.84 -1.06
C VAL A 50 6.79 5.72 0.01
N SER A 51 8.02 6.08 -0.32
CA SER A 51 9.23 5.72 0.45
C SER A 51 9.20 6.18 1.92
N SER A 52 8.54 7.29 2.23
CA SER A 52 8.36 7.84 3.58
C SER A 52 7.21 7.20 4.39
N SER A 53 6.45 6.28 3.80
CA SER A 53 5.29 5.67 4.44
C SER A 53 5.66 4.41 5.26
N PRO A 54 4.95 4.15 6.39
CA PRO A 54 5.06 2.92 7.18
C PRO A 54 4.54 1.69 6.43
N GLY A 55 4.63 0.53 7.09
CA GLY A 55 4.14 -0.74 6.56
C GLY A 55 4.94 -1.27 5.39
N LYS A 56 6.28 -1.30 5.51
CA LYS A 56 7.17 -1.84 4.48
C LYS A 56 6.81 -3.31 4.17
N ILE A 57 6.42 -3.57 2.93
CA ILE A 57 6.19 -4.93 2.44
C ILE A 57 7.51 -5.70 2.31
N ASP A 58 7.43 -7.03 2.31
CA ASP A 58 8.59 -7.87 2.05
C ASP A 58 9.09 -7.73 0.60
N SER A 59 10.39 -7.92 0.38
CA SER A 59 11.01 -7.76 -0.93
C SER A 59 10.54 -8.80 -1.96
N GLN A 60 10.05 -9.97 -1.52
CA GLN A 60 9.55 -11.04 -2.39
C GLN A 60 8.16 -10.73 -2.96
N SER A 61 7.38 -9.91 -2.25
CA SER A 61 6.10 -9.34 -2.66
C SER A 61 6.31 -8.09 -3.51
N GLY A 62 7.42 -7.37 -3.33
CA GLY A 62 7.73 -6.11 -4.02
C GLY A 62 7.90 -6.19 -5.54
N GLY A 63 8.15 -7.37 -6.08
CA GLY A 63 8.15 -7.57 -7.53
C GLY A 63 8.30 -9.01 -7.93
N PHE A 64 7.62 -9.39 -9.01
CA PHE A 64 7.62 -10.76 -9.52
C PHE A 64 7.20 -10.85 -10.97
N GLU A 65 7.55 -11.95 -11.63
CA GLU A 65 7.00 -12.30 -12.94
C GLU A 65 5.62 -12.96 -12.78
N LEU A 66 4.68 -12.61 -13.66
CA LEU A 66 3.34 -13.18 -13.69
C LEU A 66 2.91 -13.45 -15.14
N ALA A 67 2.95 -14.73 -15.52
CA ALA A 67 2.53 -15.18 -16.85
C ALA A 67 1.04 -14.86 -17.13
N SER A 68 0.68 -14.83 -18.41
CA SER A 68 -0.71 -14.68 -18.86
C SER A 68 -1.62 -15.73 -18.19
N GLY A 69 -2.77 -15.30 -17.68
CA GLY A 69 -3.72 -16.12 -16.92
C GLY A 69 -3.30 -16.46 -15.49
N GLY A 70 -2.09 -16.07 -15.08
CA GLY A 70 -1.55 -16.35 -13.76
C GLY A 70 -2.13 -15.46 -12.66
N SER A 71 -2.04 -15.95 -11.41
CA SER A 71 -2.34 -15.16 -10.21
C SER A 71 -1.33 -15.43 -9.10
N ARG A 72 -1.04 -14.43 -8.28
CA ARG A 72 -0.22 -14.56 -7.08
C ARG A 72 -0.82 -13.77 -5.93
N THR A 73 -0.94 -14.40 -4.77
CA THR A 73 -1.30 -13.72 -3.52
C THR A 73 -0.05 -13.17 -2.85
N ILE A 74 -0.10 -11.90 -2.46
CA ILE A 74 0.93 -11.22 -1.68
C ILE A 74 0.40 -10.88 -0.30
N SER A 75 1.31 -10.80 0.68
CA SER A 75 1.02 -10.32 2.02
C SER A 75 1.49 -8.87 2.15
N VAL A 76 0.67 -8.04 2.79
CA VAL A 76 1.00 -6.65 3.10
C VAL A 76 0.81 -6.39 4.59
N PRO A 77 1.65 -5.55 5.23
CA PRO A 77 1.46 -5.18 6.61
C PRO A 77 0.09 -4.56 6.86
N THR A 78 -0.45 -4.76 8.07
CA THR A 78 -1.72 -4.15 8.49
C THR A 78 -1.70 -2.63 8.55
N ASP A 79 -0.52 -2.03 8.49
CA ASP A 79 -0.27 -0.58 8.49
C ASP A 79 0.33 -0.08 7.18
N TRP A 80 0.16 -0.83 6.09
CA TRP A 80 0.59 -0.43 4.75
C TRP A 80 -0.25 0.76 4.27
N ILE A 81 0.37 1.94 4.25
CA ILE A 81 -0.26 3.17 3.75
C ILE A 81 0.49 3.70 2.53
N ALA A 82 -0.24 4.39 1.66
CA ALA A 82 0.25 4.82 0.35
C ALA A 82 0.88 3.65 -0.45
N GLY A 83 0.29 2.47 -0.29
CA GLY A 83 0.65 1.25 -1.00
C GLY A 83 0.24 1.36 -2.45
N ARG A 84 1.10 0.84 -3.34
CA ARG A 84 0.92 0.90 -4.79
C ARG A 84 1.21 -0.45 -5.41
N ILE A 85 0.34 -0.85 -6.33
CA ILE A 85 0.50 -2.02 -7.19
C ILE A 85 0.34 -1.56 -8.64
N PHE A 86 1.28 -1.93 -9.49
CA PHE A 86 1.25 -1.61 -10.92
C PHE A 86 1.88 -2.73 -11.73
N ALA A 87 1.62 -2.75 -13.05
CA ALA A 87 2.22 -3.72 -13.95
C ALA A 87 3.41 -3.11 -14.69
N ARG A 88 4.51 -3.85 -14.75
CA ARG A 88 5.64 -3.57 -15.65
C ARG A 88 5.57 -4.50 -16.85
N THR A 89 6.01 -4.03 -18.02
CA THR A 89 5.93 -4.78 -19.28
C THR A 89 7.24 -4.71 -20.06
N GLY A 90 7.51 -5.73 -20.87
CA GLY A 90 8.74 -5.81 -21.66
C GLY A 90 9.98 -5.86 -20.78
N CYS A 91 9.94 -6.64 -19.71
CA CYS A 91 11.07 -6.79 -18.81
C CYS A 91 12.06 -7.86 -19.30
N SER A 92 13.35 -7.62 -19.05
CA SER A 92 14.42 -8.56 -19.39
C SER A 92 15.62 -8.38 -18.45
N GLY A 93 16.61 -9.28 -18.58
CA GLY A 93 17.78 -9.31 -17.71
C GLY A 93 17.51 -9.97 -16.35
N SER A 94 18.50 -9.89 -15.46
CA SER A 94 18.45 -10.49 -14.13
C SER A 94 19.38 -9.77 -13.15
N GLY A 95 19.13 -9.91 -11.85
CA GLY A 95 19.91 -9.24 -10.81
C GLY A 95 19.95 -7.72 -11.04
N SER A 96 21.17 -7.16 -11.12
CA SER A 96 21.39 -5.74 -11.39
C SER A 96 21.15 -5.30 -12.84
N SER A 97 21.00 -6.25 -13.78
CA SER A 97 20.70 -5.95 -15.19
C SER A 97 19.20 -6.01 -15.51
N PHE A 98 18.37 -6.36 -14.53
CA PHE A 98 16.93 -6.41 -14.70
C PHE A 98 16.38 -5.02 -15.00
N HIS A 99 15.61 -4.89 -16.07
CA HIS A 99 14.97 -3.66 -16.48
C HIS A 99 13.66 -3.94 -17.22
N CYS A 100 12.76 -2.96 -17.24
CA CYS A 100 11.49 -3.01 -17.97
C CYS A 100 11.35 -1.86 -18.98
N ALA A 101 10.65 -2.09 -20.08
CA ALA A 101 10.36 -1.03 -21.05
C ALA A 101 9.35 -0.01 -20.50
N VAL A 102 8.37 -0.47 -19.72
CA VAL A 102 7.36 0.38 -19.06
C VAL A 102 7.28 0.01 -17.58
N GLY A 103 7.19 1.01 -16.72
CA GLY A 103 7.05 0.82 -15.28
C GLY A 103 8.35 0.40 -14.58
N ASP A 104 9.52 0.56 -15.20
CA ASP A 104 10.77 0.18 -14.58
C ASP A 104 11.02 0.97 -13.28
N CYS A 105 11.30 0.24 -12.20
CA CYS A 105 11.58 0.83 -10.89
C CYS A 105 13.08 0.78 -10.53
N GLY A 106 13.94 0.41 -11.50
CA GLY A 106 15.39 0.29 -11.34
C GLY A 106 15.86 -1.00 -10.65
N ALA A 107 14.94 -1.89 -10.29
CA ALA A 107 15.23 -3.16 -9.62
C ALA A 107 14.13 -4.20 -9.90
N TYR A 108 14.42 -5.46 -9.59
CA TYR A 108 13.41 -6.52 -9.67
C TYR A 108 12.24 -6.28 -8.70
N SER A 109 12.53 -5.77 -7.50
CA SER A 109 11.56 -5.46 -6.44
C SER A 109 11.38 -3.94 -6.30
N CYS A 110 10.14 -3.46 -6.29
CA CYS A 110 9.81 -2.03 -6.30
C CYS A 110 9.43 -1.45 -4.92
N VAL A 111 9.76 -2.16 -3.82
CA VAL A 111 9.38 -1.77 -2.44
C VAL A 111 9.69 -0.30 -2.14
N ASP A 112 10.86 0.17 -2.57
CA ASP A 112 11.35 1.51 -2.25
C ASP A 112 11.17 2.53 -3.37
N ASN A 113 10.67 2.11 -4.54
CA ASN A 113 10.47 3.00 -5.68
C ASN A 113 9.16 2.69 -6.42
N THR A 114 8.13 3.45 -6.07
CA THR A 114 6.81 3.41 -6.70
C THR A 114 6.44 4.75 -7.36
N GLY A 115 7.41 5.65 -7.51
CA GLY A 115 7.27 6.96 -8.16
C GLY A 115 7.45 6.89 -9.68
N ILE A 116 6.88 5.87 -10.31
CA ILE A 116 7.11 5.57 -11.73
C ILE A 116 6.02 6.23 -12.58
N SER A 117 6.38 6.62 -13.80
CA SER A 117 5.46 7.18 -14.79
C SER A 117 5.06 6.14 -15.87
N GLY A 118 4.01 6.46 -16.61
CA GLY A 118 3.44 5.60 -17.64
C GLY A 118 2.71 4.37 -17.12
N VAL A 119 2.24 4.34 -15.86
CA VAL A 119 1.59 3.15 -15.28
C VAL A 119 0.25 3.47 -14.63
N THR A 120 -0.71 2.56 -14.80
CA THR A 120 -1.96 2.53 -14.02
C THR A 120 -1.65 2.00 -12.62
N LEU A 121 -2.06 2.73 -11.58
CA LEU A 121 -1.81 2.35 -10.18
C LEU A 121 -3.10 1.81 -9.53
N ALA A 122 -2.98 0.71 -8.79
CA ALA A 122 -3.90 0.40 -7.69
C ALA A 122 -3.29 0.98 -6.42
N GLU A 123 -4.01 1.88 -5.76
CA GLU A 123 -3.56 2.51 -4.52
C GLU A 123 -4.34 1.94 -3.35
N PHE A 124 -3.63 1.67 -2.24
CA PHE A 124 -4.21 1.14 -1.01
C PHE A 124 -3.69 1.93 0.20
N SER A 125 -4.56 2.12 1.18
CA SER A 125 -4.18 2.64 2.49
C SER A 125 -4.98 1.95 3.58
N TYR A 126 -4.29 1.18 4.43
CA TYR A 126 -4.86 0.57 5.62
C TYR A 126 -4.78 1.58 6.79
N SER A 127 -5.70 2.56 6.78
CA SER A 127 -5.67 3.71 7.69
C SER A 127 -6.18 3.37 9.10
N ASP A 128 -5.43 3.80 10.11
CA ASP A 128 -5.78 3.80 11.55
C ASP A 128 -6.34 2.47 12.09
N MET A 129 -6.10 1.38 11.37
CA MET A 129 -6.70 0.08 11.67
C MET A 129 -8.24 0.14 11.85
N VAL A 130 -8.95 0.92 11.01
CA VAL A 130 -10.43 0.95 11.01
C VAL A 130 -11.03 0.69 9.63
N LYS A 131 -10.39 1.19 8.57
CA LYS A 131 -10.85 1.01 7.18
C LYS A 131 -9.68 0.79 6.24
N THR A 132 -9.96 0.14 5.11
CA THR A 132 -9.08 0.14 3.95
C THR A 132 -9.62 1.13 2.94
N PHE A 133 -8.81 2.09 2.55
CA PHE A 133 -9.06 2.97 1.42
C PHE A 133 -8.36 2.43 0.18
N TYR A 134 -9.04 2.49 -0.97
CA TYR A 134 -8.46 2.08 -2.23
C TYR A 134 -9.09 2.78 -3.44
N ASN A 135 -8.31 2.89 -4.49
CA ASN A 135 -8.71 3.47 -5.77
C ASN A 135 -7.81 2.97 -6.90
N ILE A 136 -8.28 3.12 -8.13
CA ILE A 136 -7.43 3.13 -9.32
C ILE A 136 -6.96 4.57 -9.54
N SER A 137 -5.72 4.77 -9.93
CA SER A 137 -5.13 6.09 -10.13
C SER A 137 -4.33 6.16 -11.41
N LEU A 138 -4.59 7.21 -12.18
CA LEU A 138 -3.88 7.59 -13.41
C LEU A 138 -2.95 8.78 -13.16
N ILE A 139 -2.62 9.10 -11.91
CA ILE A 139 -1.65 10.17 -11.60
C ILE A 139 -0.28 9.89 -12.23
N SER A 140 0.06 8.61 -12.38
CA SER A 140 1.26 8.12 -13.05
C SER A 140 1.06 7.82 -14.53
N GLY A 141 -0.10 8.13 -15.12
CA GLY A 141 -0.43 7.77 -16.50
C GLY A 141 -1.20 6.45 -16.61
N TYR A 142 -1.13 5.81 -17.77
CA TYR A 142 -1.85 4.57 -18.08
C TYR A 142 -0.96 3.63 -18.91
N ASN A 143 -0.98 2.35 -18.59
CA ASN A 143 -0.42 1.30 -19.45
C ASN A 143 -1.40 0.15 -19.72
N LEU A 144 -2.00 -0.41 -18.67
CA LEU A 144 -2.92 -1.53 -18.75
C LEU A 144 -4.23 -1.21 -18.04
N GLY A 145 -5.32 -1.84 -18.50
CA GLY A 145 -6.59 -1.84 -17.80
C GLY A 145 -6.43 -2.51 -16.43
N MET A 146 -7.26 -2.11 -15.48
CA MET A 146 -7.13 -2.56 -14.09
C MET A 146 -8.50 -2.68 -13.43
N ARG A 147 -8.67 -3.71 -12.61
CA ARG A 147 -9.82 -3.85 -11.73
C ARG A 147 -9.37 -4.10 -10.30
N ILE A 148 -10.00 -3.41 -9.36
CA ILE A 148 -9.90 -3.68 -7.93
C ILE A 148 -11.25 -4.19 -7.45
N SER A 149 -11.25 -5.34 -6.79
CA SER A 149 -12.44 -5.93 -6.17
C SER A 149 -12.10 -6.52 -4.81
N SER A 150 -13.13 -6.70 -3.99
CA SER A 150 -13.01 -7.29 -2.67
C SER A 150 -13.81 -8.59 -2.60
N ASN A 151 -13.42 -9.50 -1.71
CA ASN A 151 -14.25 -10.64 -1.32
C ASN A 151 -15.46 -10.22 -0.46
N ASP A 152 -15.44 -9.02 0.11
CA ASP A 152 -16.60 -8.41 0.76
C ASP A 152 -17.46 -7.71 -0.29
N ALA A 153 -18.65 -8.27 -0.55
CA ALA A 153 -19.59 -7.75 -1.54
C ALA A 153 -20.16 -6.36 -1.20
N THR A 154 -20.00 -5.90 0.04
CA THR A 154 -20.40 -4.54 0.44
C THR A 154 -19.40 -3.48 -0.04
N CYS A 155 -18.19 -3.89 -0.44
CA CYS A 155 -17.12 -2.99 -0.83
C CYS A 155 -17.15 -2.72 -2.35
N PRO A 156 -17.19 -1.44 -2.79
CA PRO A 156 -17.28 -1.09 -4.20
C PRO A 156 -16.14 -1.68 -5.05
N ALA A 157 -16.46 -2.25 -6.21
CA ALA A 157 -15.43 -2.60 -7.19
C ALA A 157 -15.14 -1.40 -8.11
N PHE A 158 -13.87 -1.18 -8.44
CA PHE A 158 -13.46 -0.26 -9.50
C PHE A 158 -12.97 -1.07 -10.69
N SER A 159 -13.43 -0.73 -11.89
CA SER A 159 -12.96 -1.36 -13.12
C SER A 159 -12.66 -0.29 -14.15
N CYS A 160 -11.40 -0.22 -14.54
CA CYS A 160 -10.91 0.54 -15.68
C CYS A 160 -10.62 -0.45 -16.83
N PRO A 161 -11.38 -0.37 -17.93
CA PRO A 161 -11.24 -1.30 -19.04
C PRO A 161 -9.95 -1.08 -19.83
N THR A 162 -9.63 -2.07 -20.67
CA THR A 162 -8.59 -1.92 -21.67
C THR A 162 -8.94 -0.79 -22.63
N GLY A 163 -8.06 0.20 -22.78
CA GLY A 163 -8.26 1.37 -23.64
C GLY A 163 -8.45 2.68 -22.87
N GLY A 164 -8.58 2.63 -21.54
CA GLY A 164 -8.57 3.81 -20.67
C GLY A 164 -9.70 3.84 -19.65
N CYS A 165 -9.61 4.76 -18.70
CA CYS A 165 -10.61 4.95 -17.64
C CYS A 165 -11.31 6.30 -17.80
N SER A 166 -12.60 6.34 -17.46
CA SER A 166 -13.28 7.60 -17.11
C SER A 166 -12.83 8.12 -15.74
N GLU A 167 -13.13 9.39 -15.46
CA GLU A 167 -12.81 10.04 -14.19
C GLU A 167 -13.55 9.47 -12.97
N PHE A 168 -14.65 8.73 -13.19
CA PHE A 168 -15.38 8.02 -12.12
C PHE A 168 -14.83 6.62 -11.86
N GLN A 169 -14.00 6.08 -12.75
CA GLN A 169 -13.39 4.75 -12.60
C GLN A 169 -11.99 4.83 -12.00
N ALA A 170 -11.26 5.91 -12.27
CA ALA A 170 -9.92 6.12 -11.78
C ALA A 170 -9.66 7.59 -11.49
N TYR A 171 -8.90 7.85 -10.43
CA TYR A 171 -8.45 9.20 -10.11
C TYR A 171 -7.57 9.74 -11.24
N LYS A 172 -7.90 10.93 -11.73
CA LYS A 172 -7.10 11.68 -12.71
C LYS A 172 -6.87 13.08 -12.16
N ALA A 173 -5.61 13.51 -12.12
CA ALA A 173 -5.26 14.85 -11.66
C ALA A 173 -6.02 15.92 -12.46
N GLY A 174 -6.66 16.85 -11.76
CA GLY A 174 -7.43 17.94 -12.37
C GLY A 174 -8.82 17.57 -12.89
N SER A 175 -9.27 16.32 -12.75
CA SER A 175 -10.64 15.93 -13.15
C SER A 175 -11.75 16.46 -12.22
N GLY A 176 -11.40 16.84 -10.99
CA GLY A 176 -12.39 17.17 -9.95
C GLY A 176 -13.10 15.95 -9.35
N ALA A 177 -12.89 14.75 -9.90
CA ALA A 177 -13.38 13.49 -9.36
C ALA A 177 -12.30 12.82 -8.49
N ASN A 178 -12.74 12.16 -7.42
CA ASN A 178 -11.89 11.34 -6.55
C ASN A 178 -12.58 9.99 -6.26
N PRO A 179 -12.57 9.04 -7.22
CA PRO A 179 -13.18 7.72 -7.02
C PRO A 179 -12.31 6.91 -6.05
N CYS A 180 -12.61 7.05 -4.76
CA CYS A 180 -11.96 6.34 -3.66
C CYS A 180 -13.04 5.66 -2.81
N ALA A 181 -12.86 4.37 -2.55
CA ALA A 181 -13.76 3.61 -1.69
C ALA A 181 -13.13 3.38 -0.32
N ALA A 182 -13.99 3.22 0.68
CA ALA A 182 -13.61 2.81 2.02
C ALA A 182 -14.37 1.53 2.37
N CYS A 183 -13.65 0.49 2.77
CA CYS A 183 -14.17 -0.83 3.10
C CYS A 183 -13.77 -1.17 4.54
N PRO A 184 -14.55 -1.99 5.28
CA PRO A 184 -14.10 -2.53 6.56
C PRO A 184 -12.74 -3.21 6.44
N LEU A 185 -11.96 -3.18 7.52
CA LEU A 185 -10.72 -3.95 7.57
C LEU A 185 -10.99 -5.46 7.46
N ALA A 186 -9.95 -6.18 7.06
CA ALA A 186 -9.90 -7.64 6.89
C ALA A 186 -10.52 -8.19 5.59
N ALA A 187 -11.00 -7.33 4.70
CA ALA A 187 -11.35 -7.76 3.36
C ALA A 187 -10.08 -8.14 2.56
N ALA A 188 -10.16 -9.23 1.80
CA ALA A 188 -9.13 -9.64 0.85
C ALA A 188 -9.43 -9.00 -0.51
N TYR A 189 -8.42 -8.46 -1.16
CA TYR A 189 -8.58 -7.75 -2.43
C TYR A 189 -8.03 -8.56 -3.60
N THR A 190 -8.61 -8.35 -4.78
CA THR A 190 -8.03 -8.77 -6.05
C THR A 190 -7.73 -7.53 -6.89
N VAL A 191 -6.47 -7.41 -7.33
CA VAL A 191 -6.02 -6.49 -8.36
C VAL A 191 -5.82 -7.29 -9.64
N GLU A 192 -6.67 -7.04 -10.63
CA GLU A 192 -6.65 -7.72 -11.93
C GLU A 192 -6.17 -6.76 -13.01
N PHE A 193 -5.14 -7.15 -13.76
CA PHE A 193 -4.67 -6.43 -14.95
C PHE A 193 -5.34 -6.96 -16.20
N CYS A 194 -5.69 -6.07 -17.12
CA CYS A 194 -6.50 -6.33 -18.32
C CYS A 194 -7.82 -7.06 -18.01
N PRO A 195 -8.70 -6.45 -17.18
CA PRO A 195 -10.01 -7.03 -16.92
C PRO A 195 -10.82 -7.13 -18.22
N SER A 196 -11.67 -8.15 -18.30
CA SER A 196 -12.59 -8.42 -19.42
C SER A 196 -13.54 -7.27 -19.68
#